data_AF-A0A4V5PUU4-F1
#
_entry.id   AF-A0A4V5PUU4-F1
#
_cell.length_a   1.000
_cell.length_b   1.000
_cell.length_c   1.000
_cell.angle_alpha   90.00
_cell.angle_beta   90.00
_cell.angle_gamma   90.00
#
_symmetry.space_group_name_H-M   'P 1'
#
loop_
_entity.id
_entity.type
_entity.pdbx_description
1 polymer ?
#
loop_
_entity_poly.entity_id
_entity_poly.type
_entity_poly.pdbx_seq_one_letter_code
_entity_poly.pdbx_strand_id
1 'polypeptide(L)'
;MAELVERVGGMMTKGANPVEYREYVHLKLYDIAIGKEDANPIGKRAKVSTADRLAAIKLLGEYERESARILSEGRQQQFNAAMDYKERWTAKFHAAEKAGRPVPTCLPHPDDMIVHMPSGRVSIVGPCTPAEQIELEERVANRDEIVASLKALSEGEPTSANKRLVNKLRKVLRGYNEILPPRLAVEVPPPLR
;
A
#
# COMPACT_ATOMS: atom_id res chain seq x y z
N MET A 1 -17.89 -33.71 -1.90
CA MET A 1 -17.28 -33.07 -3.10
C MET A 1 -18.31 -32.59 -4.10
N ALA A 2 -19.22 -33.44 -4.61
CA ALA A 2 -20.30 -33.00 -5.51
C ALA A 2 -21.15 -31.86 -4.92
N GLU A 3 -21.52 -31.95 -3.64
CA GLU A 3 -22.25 -30.88 -2.92
C GLU A 3 -21.44 -29.58 -2.77
N LEU A 4 -20.11 -29.69 -2.61
CA LEU A 4 -19.21 -28.52 -2.56
C LEU A 4 -19.16 -27.86 -3.95
N VAL A 5 -19.01 -28.65 -5.01
CA VAL A 5 -18.99 -28.19 -6.41
C VAL A 5 -20.34 -27.59 -6.82
N GLU A 6 -21.45 -28.16 -6.37
CA GLU A 6 -22.82 -27.70 -6.65
C GLU A 6 -23.18 -26.45 -5.84
N ARG A 7 -22.79 -26.37 -4.55
CA ARG A 7 -22.86 -25.12 -3.77
C ARG A 7 -21.95 -24.04 -4.35
N VAL A 8 -20.76 -24.42 -4.83
CA VAL A 8 -19.81 -23.53 -5.49
C VAL A 8 -20.44 -22.97 -6.76
N GLY A 9 -21.02 -23.81 -7.62
CA GLY A 9 -21.74 -23.40 -8.82
C GLY A 9 -23.00 -22.57 -8.56
N GLY A 10 -23.76 -22.88 -7.50
CA GLY A 10 -25.03 -22.22 -7.17
C GLY A 10 -24.91 -20.86 -6.44
N MET A 11 -23.74 -20.53 -5.87
CA MET A 11 -23.50 -19.24 -5.18
C MET A 11 -22.81 -18.20 -6.07
N MET A 12 -22.11 -18.61 -7.13
CA MET A 12 -21.57 -17.72 -8.17
C MET A 12 -22.66 -16.94 -8.92
N THR A 13 -23.91 -17.40 -8.88
CA THR A 13 -25.07 -16.76 -9.52
C THR A 13 -25.80 -15.74 -8.64
N LYS A 14 -25.48 -15.65 -7.33
CA LYS A 14 -26.27 -14.89 -6.33
C LYS A 14 -25.61 -13.60 -5.82
N GLY A 15 -24.57 -13.08 -6.48
CA GLY A 15 -24.02 -11.75 -6.16
C GLY A 15 -23.23 -11.65 -4.84
N ALA A 16 -22.70 -12.77 -4.33
CA ALA A 16 -21.82 -12.77 -3.16
C ALA A 16 -20.47 -12.11 -3.48
N ASN A 17 -19.84 -11.47 -2.48
CA ASN A 17 -18.52 -10.86 -2.61
C ASN A 17 -17.48 -11.91 -3.04
N PRO A 18 -16.83 -11.77 -4.22
CA PRO A 18 -15.91 -12.76 -4.75
C PRO A 18 -14.72 -13.07 -3.82
N VAL A 19 -14.30 -12.12 -2.98
CA VAL A 19 -13.14 -12.26 -2.09
C VAL A 19 -13.46 -13.17 -0.89
N GLU A 20 -14.58 -12.92 -0.20
CA GLU A 20 -15.02 -13.71 0.95
C GLU A 20 -15.34 -15.16 0.57
N TYR A 21 -15.85 -15.35 -0.65
CA TYR A 21 -16.14 -16.67 -1.21
C TYR A 21 -14.87 -17.47 -1.50
N ARG A 22 -13.83 -16.81 -1.99
CA ARG A 22 -12.54 -17.42 -2.32
C ARG A 22 -11.85 -17.95 -1.05
N GLU A 23 -11.89 -17.17 0.02
CA GLU A 23 -11.37 -17.57 1.34
C GLU A 23 -12.18 -18.72 1.94
N TYR A 24 -13.50 -18.70 1.82
CA TYR A 24 -14.36 -19.77 2.30
C TYR A 24 -14.06 -21.12 1.63
N VAL A 25 -13.94 -21.13 0.29
CA VAL A 25 -13.62 -22.36 -0.46
C VAL A 25 -12.23 -22.87 -0.11
N HIS A 26 -11.23 -21.98 0.00
CA HIS A 26 -9.88 -22.33 0.41
C HIS A 26 -9.84 -22.97 1.80
N LEU A 27 -10.52 -22.37 2.79
CA LEU A 27 -10.61 -22.91 4.15
C LEU A 27 -11.30 -24.27 4.19
N LYS A 28 -12.36 -24.47 3.41
CA LYS A 28 -13.06 -25.75 3.33
C LYS A 28 -12.22 -26.84 2.67
N LEU A 29 -11.48 -26.53 1.60
CA LEU A 29 -10.54 -27.47 1.00
C LEU A 29 -9.39 -27.82 1.94
N TYR A 30 -8.89 -26.82 2.69
CA TYR A 30 -7.86 -27.02 3.69
C TYR A 30 -8.34 -27.95 4.82
N ASP A 31 -9.53 -27.72 5.38
CA ASP A 31 -10.10 -28.56 6.43
C ASP A 31 -10.29 -30.02 5.95
N ILE A 32 -10.77 -30.22 4.71
CA ILE A 32 -10.87 -31.56 4.11
C ILE A 32 -9.48 -32.18 3.91
N ALA A 33 -8.50 -31.42 3.43
CA ALA A 33 -7.14 -31.90 3.18
C ALA A 33 -6.44 -32.39 4.45
N ILE A 34 -6.61 -31.68 5.58
CA ILE A 34 -6.07 -32.10 6.89
C ILE A 34 -6.97 -33.11 7.61
N GLY A 35 -8.10 -33.48 7.02
CA GLY A 35 -9.01 -34.49 7.54
C GLY A 35 -9.84 -34.04 8.75
N LYS A 36 -10.05 -32.73 8.92
CA LYS A 36 -11.02 -32.23 9.91
C LYS A 36 -12.43 -32.61 9.47
N GLU A 37 -13.22 -33.11 10.41
CA GLU A 37 -14.62 -33.44 10.17
C GLU A 37 -15.43 -32.13 10.09
N ASP A 38 -16.30 -32.02 9.08
CA ASP A 38 -17.30 -30.94 9.04
C ASP A 38 -18.17 -31.06 10.31
N ALA A 39 -18.07 -30.06 11.19
CA ALA A 39 -18.95 -29.92 12.33
C ALA A 39 -20.36 -29.52 11.81
N ASN A 40 -21.13 -30.50 11.34
CA ASN A 40 -22.55 -30.32 11.07
C ASN A 40 -23.31 -30.43 12.41
N PRO A 41 -24.01 -29.38 12.89
CA PRO A 41 -24.62 -29.38 14.21
C PRO A 41 -25.84 -30.33 14.35
N ILE A 42 -26.34 -30.95 13.27
CA ILE A 42 -27.64 -31.66 13.28
C ILE A 42 -27.59 -33.11 12.76
N GLY A 43 -26.44 -33.66 12.36
CA GLY A 43 -26.42 -35.03 11.83
C GLY A 43 -25.06 -35.69 11.80
N LYS A 44 -25.07 -37.01 12.07
CA LYS A 44 -23.95 -37.98 12.19
C LYS A 44 -22.64 -37.55 11.49
N ARG A 45 -21.55 -37.54 12.27
CA ARG A 45 -20.16 -37.32 11.81
C ARG A 45 -19.76 -38.35 10.76
N ALA A 46 -19.55 -37.91 9.52
CA ALA A 46 -18.98 -38.75 8.46
C ALA A 46 -17.47 -38.54 8.42
N LYS A 47 -16.68 -39.61 8.53
CA LYS A 47 -15.23 -39.56 8.37
C LYS A 47 -14.90 -39.23 6.91
N VAL A 48 -14.10 -38.18 6.69
CA VAL A 48 -13.60 -37.82 5.35
C VAL A 48 -12.78 -38.99 4.78
N SER A 49 -13.13 -39.47 3.59
CA SER A 49 -12.44 -40.61 2.96
C SER A 49 -11.03 -40.22 2.49
N THR A 50 -10.13 -41.20 2.40
CA THR A 50 -8.77 -40.96 1.86
C THR A 50 -8.82 -40.42 0.42
N ALA A 51 -9.79 -40.86 -0.38
CA ALA A 51 -9.99 -40.36 -1.74
C ALA A 51 -10.40 -38.88 -1.77
N ASP A 52 -11.30 -38.46 -0.87
CA ASP A 52 -11.70 -37.06 -0.74
C ASP A 52 -10.55 -36.17 -0.28
N ARG A 53 -9.71 -36.65 0.65
CA ARG A 53 -8.49 -35.93 1.08
C ARG A 53 -7.51 -35.72 -0.07
N LEU A 54 -7.24 -36.78 -0.85
CA LEU A 54 -6.36 -36.70 -2.01
C LEU A 54 -6.92 -35.77 -3.09
N ALA A 55 -8.24 -35.77 -3.30
CA ALA A 55 -8.90 -34.83 -4.21
C ALA A 55 -8.78 -33.38 -3.73
N ALA A 56 -9.00 -33.13 -2.43
CA ALA A 56 -8.86 -31.80 -1.84
C ALA A 56 -7.43 -31.26 -1.89
N ILE A 57 -6.42 -32.10 -1.62
CA ILE A 57 -5.00 -31.72 -1.74
C ILE A 57 -4.65 -31.31 -3.17
N LYS A 58 -5.10 -32.08 -4.18
CA LYS A 58 -4.87 -31.74 -5.59
C LYS A 58 -5.51 -30.41 -5.96
N LEU A 59 -6.78 -30.22 -5.59
CA LEU A 59 -7.52 -29.00 -5.90
C LEU A 59 -6.93 -27.78 -5.17
N LEU A 60 -6.49 -27.93 -3.92
CA LEU A 60 -5.80 -26.88 -3.17
C LEU A 60 -4.49 -26.47 -3.87
N GLY A 61 -3.68 -27.45 -4.27
CA GLY A 61 -2.43 -27.17 -5.00
C GLY A 61 -2.64 -26.55 -6.39
N GLU A 62 -3.75 -26.84 -7.07
CA GLU A 62 -4.15 -26.14 -8.30
C GLU A 62 -4.57 -24.70 -8.02
N TYR A 63 -5.40 -24.49 -6.99
CA TYR A 63 -5.86 -23.18 -6.57
C TYR A 63 -4.70 -22.27 -6.12
N GLU A 64 -3.75 -22.79 -5.34
CA GLU A 64 -2.58 -22.04 -4.88
C GLU A 64 -1.69 -21.61 -6.06
N ARG A 65 -1.46 -22.51 -7.03
CA ARG A 65 -0.72 -22.19 -8.27
C ARG A 65 -1.41 -21.11 -9.08
N GLU A 66 -2.73 -21.23 -9.27
CA GLU A 66 -3.50 -20.23 -10.00
C GLU A 66 -3.52 -18.88 -9.28
N SER A 67 -3.67 -18.90 -7.95
CA SER A 67 -3.58 -17.71 -7.12
C SER A 67 -2.23 -17.03 -7.23
N ALA A 68 -1.14 -17.79 -7.11
CA ALA A 68 0.21 -17.29 -7.25
C ALA A 68 0.45 -16.69 -8.64
N ARG A 69 -0.08 -17.32 -9.71
CA ARG A 69 -0.01 -16.82 -11.08
C ARG A 69 -0.73 -15.48 -11.22
N ILE A 70 -2.01 -15.39 -10.82
CA ILE A 70 -2.80 -14.16 -10.89
C ILE A 70 -2.13 -13.03 -10.11
N LEU A 71 -1.62 -13.32 -8.91
CA LEU A 71 -0.92 -12.33 -8.10
C LEU A 71 0.39 -11.88 -8.75
N SER A 72 1.13 -12.80 -9.40
CA SER A 72 2.36 -12.47 -10.11
C SER A 72 2.10 -11.63 -11.36
N GLU A 73 1.08 -11.99 -12.14
CA GLU A 73 0.66 -11.23 -13.33
C GLU A 73 0.16 -9.84 -12.95
N GLY A 74 -0.67 -9.74 -11.91
CA GLY A 74 -1.14 -8.46 -11.38
C GLY A 74 0.00 -7.56 -10.92
N ARG A 75 1.01 -8.12 -10.21
CA ARG A 75 2.21 -7.37 -9.82
C ARG A 75 3.00 -6.89 -11.04
N GLN A 76 3.19 -7.75 -12.05
CA GLN A 76 3.91 -7.35 -13.26
C GLN A 76 3.18 -6.24 -14.02
N GLN A 77 1.85 -6.32 -14.11
CA GLN A 77 1.04 -5.27 -14.73
C GLN A 77 1.15 -3.95 -13.95
N GLN A 78 1.05 -3.99 -12.63
CA GLN A 78 1.22 -2.81 -11.78
C GLN A 78 2.62 -2.20 -11.91
N PHE A 79 3.65 -3.04 -11.94
CA PHE A 79 5.04 -2.62 -12.14
C PHE A 79 5.22 -1.91 -13.48
N ASN A 80 4.77 -2.52 -14.57
CA ASN A 80 4.89 -1.95 -15.91
C ASN A 80 4.14 -0.61 -15.99
N ALA A 81 2.89 -0.57 -15.50
CA ALA A 81 2.09 0.65 -15.48
C ALA A 81 2.76 1.77 -14.67
N ALA A 82 3.38 1.45 -13.54
CA ALA A 82 4.10 2.42 -12.71
C ALA A 82 5.36 2.97 -13.40
N MET A 83 6.12 2.11 -14.09
CA MET A 83 7.29 2.52 -14.86
C MET A 83 6.89 3.43 -16.02
N ASP A 84 5.89 3.03 -16.81
CA ASP A 84 5.36 3.83 -17.92
C ASP A 84 4.80 5.18 -17.46
N TYR A 85 4.16 5.19 -16.28
CA TYR A 85 3.66 6.41 -15.68
C TYR A 85 4.81 7.35 -15.31
N LYS A 86 5.82 6.85 -14.59
CA LYS A 86 7.00 7.63 -14.19
C LYS A 86 7.72 8.22 -15.38
N GLU A 87 8.07 7.39 -16.37
CA GLU A 87 8.81 7.82 -17.55
C GLU A 87 8.06 8.95 -18.29
N ARG A 88 6.76 8.75 -18.51
CA ARG A 88 5.91 9.73 -19.20
C ARG A 88 5.84 11.07 -18.48
N TRP A 89 5.72 11.06 -17.15
CA TRP A 89 5.65 12.31 -16.38
C TRP A 89 6.99 12.98 -16.23
N THR A 90 8.07 12.24 -16.00
CA THR A 90 9.44 12.77 -16.00
C THR A 90 9.76 13.45 -17.34
N ALA A 91 9.39 12.83 -18.47
CA ALA A 91 9.57 13.44 -19.79
C ALA A 91 8.77 14.76 -19.94
N LYS A 92 7.53 14.81 -19.44
CA LYS A 92 6.72 16.04 -19.44
C LYS A 92 7.31 17.14 -18.56
N PHE A 93 7.83 16.79 -17.39
CA PHE A 93 8.47 17.75 -16.47
C PHE A 93 9.71 18.37 -17.12
N HIS A 94 10.60 17.54 -17.68
CA HIS A 94 11.77 18.03 -18.41
C HIS A 94 11.40 18.88 -19.63
N ALA A 95 10.35 18.50 -20.37
CA ALA A 95 9.87 19.30 -21.50
C ALA A 95 9.34 20.67 -21.06
N ALA A 96 8.60 20.75 -19.95
CA ALA A 96 8.10 21.99 -19.39
C ALA A 96 9.24 22.89 -18.89
N GLU A 97 10.18 22.31 -18.15
CA GLU A 97 11.37 22.98 -17.63
C GLU A 97 12.22 23.56 -18.76
N LYS A 98 12.54 22.77 -19.79
CA LYS A 98 13.30 23.21 -20.97
C LYS A 98 12.60 24.33 -21.74
N ALA A 99 11.27 24.35 -21.72
CA ALA A 99 10.46 25.38 -22.37
C ALA A 99 10.21 26.62 -21.48
N GLY A 100 10.70 26.65 -20.24
CA GLY A 100 10.43 27.72 -19.28
C GLY A 100 8.94 27.84 -18.90
N ARG A 101 8.19 26.74 -19.01
CA ARG A 101 6.75 26.68 -18.69
C ARG A 101 6.56 26.15 -17.27
N PRO A 102 5.43 26.48 -16.62
CA PRO A 102 5.09 25.88 -15.34
C PRO A 102 5.03 24.35 -15.47
N VAL A 103 5.63 23.65 -14.52
CA VAL A 103 5.60 22.19 -14.42
C VAL A 103 4.15 21.76 -14.20
N PRO A 104 3.60 20.82 -14.99
CA PRO A 104 2.23 20.39 -14.84
C PRO A 104 2.01 19.62 -13.52
N THR A 105 0.87 19.85 -12.88
CA THR A 105 0.47 19.09 -11.69
C THR A 105 0.00 17.69 -12.09
N CYS A 106 0.39 16.67 -11.34
CA CYS A 106 -0.07 15.29 -11.52
C CYS A 106 -0.32 14.61 -10.18
N LEU A 107 -1.27 13.66 -10.19
CA LEU A 107 -1.59 12.79 -9.05
C LEU A 107 -1.59 11.34 -9.54
N PRO A 108 -0.89 10.43 -8.85
CA PRO A 108 0.17 10.69 -7.86
C PRO A 108 1.41 11.34 -8.50
N HIS A 109 2.25 12.03 -7.73
CA HIS A 109 3.53 12.53 -8.25
C HIS A 109 4.47 11.35 -8.59
N PRO A 110 5.23 11.36 -9.70
CA PRO A 110 6.11 10.25 -10.08
C PRO A 110 7.19 9.92 -9.03
N ASP A 111 7.74 10.93 -8.34
CA ASP A 111 8.70 10.70 -7.25
C ASP A 111 8.08 10.08 -5.99
N ASP A 112 6.75 10.15 -5.85
CA ASP A 112 6.02 9.55 -4.74
C ASP A 112 5.67 8.08 -4.99
N MET A 113 5.94 7.57 -6.20
CA MET A 113 5.81 6.15 -6.52
C MET A 113 7.15 5.44 -6.26
N ILE A 114 7.19 4.50 -5.33
CA ILE A 114 8.39 3.72 -5.03
C ILE A 114 8.26 2.35 -5.71
N VAL A 115 9.21 2.06 -6.61
CA VAL A 115 9.29 0.80 -7.32
C VAL A 115 10.40 -0.05 -6.69
N HIS A 116 10.02 -1.16 -6.07
CA HIS A 116 10.95 -2.10 -5.45
C HIS A 116 11.43 -3.11 -6.50
N MET A 117 12.54 -2.81 -7.16
CA MET A 117 13.07 -3.61 -8.28
C MET A 117 13.17 -5.12 -8.00
N PRO A 118 13.66 -5.59 -6.83
CA PRO A 118 13.81 -7.04 -6.60
C PRO A 118 12.47 -7.79 -6.47
N SER A 119 11.41 -7.12 -6.01
CA SER A 119 10.11 -7.75 -5.75
C SER A 119 9.03 -7.40 -6.78
N GLY A 120 9.31 -6.45 -7.66
CA GLY A 120 8.32 -5.86 -8.58
C GLY A 120 7.19 -5.13 -7.85
N ARG A 121 7.30 -4.88 -6.55
CA ARG A 121 6.26 -4.21 -5.77
C ARG A 121 6.30 -2.71 -6.03
N VAL A 122 5.11 -2.12 -6.19
CA VAL A 122 4.93 -0.68 -6.28
C VAL A 122 4.23 -0.20 -5.02
N SER A 123 4.74 0.87 -4.42
CA SER A 123 4.15 1.56 -3.27
C SER A 123 3.98 3.04 -3.62
N ILE A 124 2.92 3.68 -3.16
CA ILE A 124 2.71 5.13 -3.36
C ILE A 124 2.74 5.77 -1.97
N VAL A 125 3.65 6.73 -1.76
CA VAL A 125 3.84 7.42 -0.47
C VAL A 125 3.30 8.85 -0.48
N GLY A 126 2.73 9.29 -1.59
CA GLY A 126 2.11 10.59 -1.77
C GLY A 126 0.61 10.50 -2.08
N PRO A 127 -0.04 11.65 -2.26
CA PRO A 127 -1.46 11.74 -2.50
C PRO A 127 -1.82 11.09 -3.83
N CYS A 128 -2.85 10.25 -3.80
CA CYS A 128 -3.44 9.62 -4.98
C CYS A 128 -4.71 10.35 -5.42
N THR A 129 -5.33 11.11 -4.52
CA THR A 129 -6.58 11.82 -4.76
C THR A 129 -6.44 13.34 -4.51
N PRO A 130 -7.33 14.16 -5.10
CA PRO A 130 -7.32 15.60 -4.84
C PRO A 130 -7.55 15.98 -3.36
N ALA A 131 -8.34 15.19 -2.63
CA ALA A 131 -8.57 15.44 -1.20
C ALA A 131 -7.29 15.22 -0.38
N GLU A 132 -6.57 14.13 -0.64
CA GLU A 132 -5.26 13.87 -0.01
C GLU A 132 -4.22 14.93 -0.39
N GLN A 133 -4.30 15.49 -1.62
CA GLN A 133 -3.42 16.58 -2.06
C GLN A 133 -3.65 17.85 -1.23
N ILE A 134 -4.92 18.18 -0.92
CA ILE A 134 -5.24 19.33 -0.05
C ILE A 134 -4.69 19.09 1.37
N GLU A 135 -4.89 17.90 1.93
CA GLU A 135 -4.31 17.57 3.24
C GLU A 135 -2.79 17.65 3.25
N LEU A 136 -2.14 17.23 2.15
CA LEU A 136 -0.70 17.35 2.00
C LEU A 136 -0.27 18.82 1.99
N GLU A 137 -0.96 19.68 1.24
CA GLU A 137 -0.68 21.11 1.16
C GLU A 137 -0.77 21.80 2.53
N GLU A 138 -1.81 21.48 3.32
CA GLU A 138 -1.93 21.97 4.69
C GLU A 138 -0.76 21.51 5.59
N ARG A 139 -0.36 20.25 5.48
CA ARG A 139 0.79 19.72 6.24
C ARG A 139 2.09 20.38 5.84
N VAL A 140 2.29 20.63 4.55
CA VAL A 140 3.46 21.34 4.02
C VAL A 140 3.49 22.79 4.52
N ALA A 141 2.36 23.49 4.48
CA ALA A 141 2.27 24.86 5.01
C ALA A 141 2.63 24.92 6.50
N ASN A 142 2.05 24.04 7.32
CA ASN A 142 2.38 23.96 8.75
C ASN A 142 3.86 23.64 8.99
N ARG A 143 4.45 22.76 8.17
CA ARG A 143 5.88 22.44 8.23
C ARG A 143 6.73 23.67 7.90
N ASP A 144 6.38 24.41 6.85
CA ASP A 144 7.12 25.59 6.40
C ASP A 144 7.10 26.70 7.48
N GLU A 145 5.99 26.88 8.19
CA GLU A 145 5.90 27.78 9.35
C GLU A 145 6.86 27.39 10.48
N ILE A 146 7.01 26.09 10.76
CA ILE A 146 7.96 25.57 11.75
C ILE A 146 9.39 25.82 11.30
N VAL A 147 9.71 25.61 10.02
CA VAL A 147 11.03 25.87 9.47
C VAL A 147 11.36 27.37 9.55
N ALA A 148 10.42 28.24 9.20
CA ALA A 148 10.57 29.68 9.32
C ALA A 148 10.81 30.11 10.78
N SER A 149 10.06 29.54 11.72
CA SER A 149 10.23 29.78 13.16
C SER A 149 11.60 29.32 13.67
N LEU A 150 12.07 28.15 13.22
CA LEU A 150 13.41 27.64 13.56
C LEU A 150 14.50 28.56 13.04
N LYS A 151 14.37 29.05 11.80
CA LYS A 151 15.32 29.98 11.20
C LYS A 151 15.39 31.29 11.99
N ALA A 152 14.25 31.91 12.28
CA ALA A 152 14.19 33.13 13.06
C ALA A 152 14.82 32.98 14.46
N LEU A 153 14.57 31.85 15.14
CA LEU A 153 15.17 31.57 16.45
C LEU A 153 16.67 31.28 16.38
N SER A 154 17.18 30.81 15.24
CA SER A 154 18.61 30.54 15.06
C SER A 154 19.44 31.78 14.75
N GLU A 155 18.80 32.82 14.20
CA GLU A 155 19.42 34.11 13.89
C GLU A 155 19.43 35.06 15.11
N GLY A 156 18.58 34.82 16.12
CA GLY A 156 18.49 35.60 17.35
C GLY A 156 19.48 35.19 18.45
N GLU A 157 19.48 35.94 19.56
CA GLU A 157 20.34 35.61 20.71
C GLU A 157 19.93 34.27 21.37
N PRO A 158 20.91 33.38 21.66
CA PRO A 158 20.64 32.07 22.22
C PRO A 158 20.29 32.17 23.71
N THR A 159 19.00 32.34 24.01
CA THR A 159 18.48 32.23 25.37
C THR A 159 18.19 30.77 25.75
N SER A 160 18.14 30.45 27.05
CA SER A 160 17.76 29.11 27.53
C SER A 160 16.34 28.72 27.10
N ALA A 161 15.43 29.71 27.01
CA ALA A 161 14.08 29.53 26.48
C ALA A 161 14.11 29.18 24.98
N ASN A 162 14.89 29.92 24.18
CA ASN A 162 15.05 29.68 22.74
C ASN A 162 15.64 28.28 22.48
N LYS A 163 16.64 27.86 23.26
CA LYS A 163 17.22 26.51 23.16
C LYS A 163 16.17 25.40 23.38
N ARG A 164 15.29 25.54 24.38
CA ARG A 164 14.20 24.59 24.63
C ARG A 164 13.19 24.57 23.48
N LEU A 165 12.80 25.75 23.01
CA LEU A 165 11.83 25.89 21.92
C LEU A 165 12.36 25.29 20.61
N VAL A 166 13.62 25.56 20.24
CA VAL A 166 14.27 24.98 19.07
C VAL A 166 14.28 23.46 19.15
N ASN A 167 14.65 22.86 20.29
CA ASN A 167 14.62 21.41 20.44
C ASN A 167 13.21 20.82 20.28
N LYS A 168 12.18 21.51 20.77
CA LYS A 168 10.78 21.12 20.57
C LYS A 168 10.39 21.18 19.10
N LEU A 169 10.64 22.30 18.43
CA LEU A 169 10.32 22.49 17.01
C LEU A 169 11.05 21.51 16.10
N ARG A 170 12.33 21.20 16.39
CA ARG A 170 13.09 20.15 15.68
C ARG A 170 12.48 18.75 15.84
N LYS A 171 11.88 18.45 17.00
CA LYS A 171 11.15 17.18 17.20
C LYS A 171 9.89 17.15 16.34
N VAL A 172 9.14 18.24 16.30
CA VAL A 172 7.94 18.34 15.45
C VAL A 172 8.30 18.24 13.97
N LEU A 173 9.36 18.94 13.53
CA LEU A 173 9.85 18.89 12.15
C LEU A 173 10.26 17.48 11.72
N ARG A 174 10.89 16.70 12.61
CA ARG A 174 11.18 15.28 12.36
C ARG A 174 9.89 14.47 12.12
N GLY A 175 8.85 14.71 12.92
CA GLY A 175 7.55 14.08 12.71
C GLY A 175 6.93 14.43 11.35
N TYR A 176 7.08 15.67 10.87
CA TYR A 176 6.65 16.03 9.52
C TYR A 176 7.44 15.29 8.43
N ASN A 177 8.76 15.16 8.57
CA ASN A 177 9.58 14.40 7.61
C ASN A 177 9.25 12.89 7.59
N GLU A 178 8.66 12.34 8.66
CA GLU A 178 8.22 10.93 8.69
C GLU A 178 6.88 10.71 7.95
N ILE A 179 6.01 11.72 7.91
CA ILE A 179 4.67 11.62 7.29
C ILE A 179 4.60 12.21 5.88
N LEU A 180 5.48 13.15 5.55
CA LEU A 180 5.52 13.78 4.24
C LEU A 180 6.25 12.87 3.24
N PRO A 181 5.86 12.90 1.95
CA PRO A 181 6.58 12.19 0.91
C PRO A 181 8.08 12.59 0.91
N PRO A 182 9.01 11.66 0.65
CA PRO A 182 10.45 11.93 0.74
C PRO A 182 10.92 13.14 -0.08
N ARG A 183 10.30 13.41 -1.24
CA ARG A 183 10.62 14.58 -2.09
C ARG A 183 10.36 15.92 -1.40
N LEU A 184 9.52 15.94 -0.37
CA LEU A 184 9.15 17.11 0.40
C LEU A 184 9.87 17.18 1.75
N ALA A 185 10.69 16.20 2.12
CA ALA A 185 11.44 16.24 3.37
C ALA A 185 12.42 17.42 3.37
N VAL A 186 12.56 18.09 4.51
CA VAL A 186 13.53 19.19 4.69
C VAL A 186 14.61 18.82 5.68
N GLU A 187 15.78 19.42 5.53
CA GLU A 187 16.85 19.26 6.49
C GLU A 187 16.45 19.81 7.86
N VAL A 188 16.76 19.04 8.91
CA VAL A 188 16.55 19.46 10.29
C VAL A 188 17.80 20.22 10.74
N PRO A 189 17.70 21.53 11.07
CA PRO A 189 18.86 22.31 11.49
C PRO A 189 19.57 21.68 12.71
N PRO A 190 20.89 21.91 12.88
CA PRO A 190 21.61 21.46 14.07
C PRO A 190 21.09 22.16 15.35
N PRO A 191 21.37 21.62 16.55
CA PRO A 191 21.03 22.31 17.80
C PRO A 191 21.78 23.64 17.91
N LEU A 192 21.16 24.63 18.55
CA LEU A 192 21.85 25.87 18.93
C LEU A 192 22.95 25.54 19.94
N ARG A 193 24.17 26.04 19.67
CA ARG A 193 25.31 25.91 20.58
C ARG A 193 25.12 26.78 21.82
#